data_AF-A0A086P5X9-F1
#
_entry.id   AF-A0A086P5X9-F1
#
_cell.length_a   1.000
_cell.length_b   1.000
_cell.length_c   1.000
_cell.angle_alpha   90.00
_cell.angle_beta   90.00
_cell.angle_gamma   90.00
#
_symmetry.space_group_name_H-M   'P 1'
#
loop_
_entity.id
_entity.type
_entity.pdbx_description
1 polymer ?
#
loop_
_entity_poly.entity_id
_entity_poly.type
_entity_poly.pdbx_seq_one_letter_code
_entity_poly.pdbx_strand_id
1 'polypeptide(L)'
;MVSNPENLFKGQQFTAEVILWAVRWYLMFPASYRDLELMLTDRDVSVGHTTLFRWIQAYAPEPEKRVRPHLSRCDGSWRADETYL
;
A
#
# COMPACT_ATOMS: atom_id res chain seq x y z
N MET A 1 -24.56 -8.39 -0.46
CA MET A 1 -23.56 -9.35 0.05
C MET A 1 -22.27 -8.57 0.29
N VAL A 2 -22.03 -8.17 1.53
CA VAL A 2 -20.83 -7.43 1.93
C VAL A 2 -19.71 -8.44 2.14
N SER A 3 -18.68 -8.40 1.32
CA SER A 3 -17.48 -9.24 1.48
C SER A 3 -16.81 -8.87 2.80
N ASN A 4 -16.90 -9.77 3.78
CA ASN A 4 -16.30 -9.63 5.09
C ASN A 4 -14.76 -9.67 4.95
N PRO A 5 -14.01 -8.57 5.23
CA PRO A 5 -12.55 -8.54 5.07
C PRO A 5 -11.81 -9.49 6.03
N GLU A 6 -12.49 -9.94 7.08
CA GLU A 6 -11.95 -10.77 8.17
C GLU A 6 -11.52 -12.19 7.72
N ASN A 7 -12.01 -12.67 6.56
CA ASN A 7 -11.69 -14.03 6.06
C ASN A 7 -10.50 -14.08 5.10
N LEU A 8 -9.91 -12.94 4.73
CA LEU A 8 -8.77 -12.91 3.80
C LEU A 8 -7.44 -13.31 4.47
N PHE A 9 -7.41 -13.31 5.80
CA PHE A 9 -6.19 -13.43 6.61
C PHE A 9 -6.12 -14.71 7.47
N LYS A 10 -7.06 -15.65 7.29
CA LYS A 10 -7.12 -16.90 8.07
C LYS A 10 -6.00 -17.86 7.62
N GLY A 11 -4.83 -17.76 8.26
CA GLY A 11 -3.73 -18.72 8.07
C GLY A 11 -2.33 -18.14 7.87
N GLN A 12 -2.12 -16.83 8.03
CA GLN A 12 -0.78 -16.25 7.97
C GLN A 12 -0.13 -16.21 9.36
N GLN A 13 1.15 -16.59 9.42
CA GLN A 13 1.99 -16.53 10.63
C GLN A 13 2.21 -15.08 11.14
N PHE A 14 1.76 -14.08 10.38
CA PHE A 14 1.86 -12.66 10.69
C PHE A 14 0.47 -12.07 10.85
N THR A 15 0.30 -11.18 11.83
CA THR A 15 -0.96 -10.48 12.08
C THR A 15 -1.35 -9.67 10.84
N ALA A 16 -2.61 -9.74 10.42
CA ALA A 16 -3.16 -9.00 9.27
C ALA A 16 -2.82 -7.49 9.30
N GLU A 17 -2.69 -6.94 10.52
CA GLU A 17 -2.28 -5.57 10.78
C GLU A 17 -0.90 -5.21 10.20
N VAL A 18 0.07 -6.12 10.25
CA VAL A 18 1.43 -5.91 9.72
C VAL A 18 1.39 -5.77 8.20
N ILE A 19 0.61 -6.63 7.55
CA ILE A 19 0.46 -6.66 6.10
C ILE A 19 -0.24 -5.39 5.61
N LEU A 20 -1.32 -5.00 6.28
CA LEU A 20 -2.04 -3.76 6.00
C LEU A 20 -1.14 -2.54 6.23
N TRP A 21 -0.32 -2.55 7.27
CA TRP A 21 0.68 -1.51 7.49
C TRP A 21 1.66 -1.40 6.32
N ALA A 22 2.31 -2.51 5.93
CA ALA A 22 3.26 -2.51 4.82
C ALA A 22 2.65 -1.98 3.51
N VAL A 23 1.45 -2.46 3.16
CA VAL A 23 0.74 -2.04 1.94
C VAL A 23 0.33 -0.57 2.02
N ARG A 24 -0.14 -0.09 3.18
CA ARG A 24 -0.52 1.31 3.37
C ARG A 24 0.69 2.25 3.22
N TRP A 25 1.84 1.92 3.81
CA TRP A 25 3.03 2.74 3.69
C TRP A 25 3.58 2.78 2.28
N TYR A 26 3.55 1.65 1.57
CA TYR A 26 3.90 1.60 0.16
C TYR A 26 3.01 2.49 -0.71
N LEU A 27 1.71 2.56 -0.42
CA LEU A 27 0.77 3.39 -1.17
C LEU A 27 0.82 4.87 -0.78
N MET A 28 1.13 5.18 0.48
CA MET A 28 1.08 6.55 1.03
C MET A 28 2.38 7.32 0.82
N PHE A 29 3.52 6.63 0.75
CA PHE A 29 4.84 7.23 0.62
C PHE A 29 5.64 6.56 -0.50
N PRO A 30 6.56 7.28 -1.19
CA PRO A 30 7.51 6.68 -2.13
C PRO A 30 8.61 5.89 -1.38
N ALA A 31 8.22 4.88 -0.61
CA ALA A 31 9.12 4.04 0.17
C ALA A 31 9.59 2.83 -0.66
N SER A 32 10.86 2.48 -0.52
CA SER A 32 11.42 1.28 -1.13
C SER A 32 11.14 0.03 -0.28
N TYR A 33 11.11 -1.16 -0.89
CA TYR A 33 10.91 -2.42 -0.15
C TYR A 33 11.92 -2.66 0.98
N ARG A 34 13.15 -2.15 0.80
CA ARG A 34 14.23 -2.17 1.81
C ARG A 34 13.94 -1.22 2.97
N ASP A 35 13.35 -0.06 2.68
CA ASP A 35 12.95 0.91 3.69
C ASP A 35 11.81 0.33 4.54
N LEU A 36 10.84 -0.33 3.90
CA LEU A 36 9.78 -1.07 4.59
C LEU A 36 10.32 -2.24 5.45
N GLU A 37 11.33 -2.97 4.98
CA GLU A 37 12.03 -4.00 5.75
C GLU A 37 12.67 -3.42 7.02
N LEU A 38 13.34 -2.26 6.91
CA LEU A 38 13.92 -1.55 8.06
C LEU A 38 12.84 -1.06 9.04
N MET A 39 11.75 -0.46 8.55
CA MET A 39 10.63 0.02 9.38
C MET A 39 9.88 -1.09 10.11
N LEU A 40 9.87 -2.30 9.57
CA LEU A 40 9.30 -3.48 10.22
C LEU A 40 10.28 -4.08 11.23
N THR A 41 11.57 -4.10 10.89
CA THR A 41 12.63 -4.54 11.82
C THR A 41 12.68 -3.67 13.07
N ASP A 42 12.50 -2.35 12.94
CA ASP A 42 12.40 -1.41 14.08
C ASP A 42 11.22 -1.73 15.02
N ARG A 43 10.17 -2.37 14.50
CA ARG A 43 8.99 -2.82 15.26
C ARG A 43 9.09 -4.27 15.74
N ASP A 44 10.29 -4.85 15.76
CA ASP A 44 10.57 -6.25 16.13
C ASP A 44 9.97 -7.29 15.16
N VAL A 45 9.60 -6.85 13.95
CA VAL A 45 9.02 -7.72 12.91
C VAL A 45 10.05 -7.97 11.82
N SER A 46 10.80 -9.06 11.96
CA SER A 46 11.80 -9.48 10.97
C SER A 46 11.14 -10.11 9.72
N VAL A 47 10.81 -9.28 8.74
CA VAL A 47 10.23 -9.72 7.45
C VAL A 47 11.15 -9.31 6.30
N GLY A 48 11.61 -10.28 5.51
CA GLY A 48 12.42 -9.99 4.33
C GLY A 48 11.64 -9.26 3.23
N HIS A 49 12.33 -8.39 2.50
CA HIS A 49 11.81 -7.60 1.38
C HIS A 49 11.11 -8.43 0.28
N THR A 50 11.51 -9.68 0.06
CA THR A 50 10.84 -10.61 -0.87
C THR A 50 9.45 -11.04 -0.39
N THR A 51 9.25 -11.13 0.93
CA THR A 51 7.95 -11.41 1.53
C THR A 51 7.05 -10.18 1.44
N LEU A 52 7.60 -8.99 1.70
CA LEU A 52 6.89 -7.72 1.49
C LEU A 52 6.46 -7.55 0.04
N PHE A 53 7.34 -7.85 -0.92
CA PHE A 53 7.00 -7.82 -2.33
C PHE A 53 5.82 -8.74 -2.67
N ARG A 54 5.81 -9.99 -2.16
CA ARG A 54 4.70 -10.93 -2.36
C ARG A 54 3.40 -10.44 -1.72
N TRP A 55 3.45 -9.83 -0.55
CA TRP A 55 2.28 -9.21 0.08
C TRP A 55 1.76 -8.03 -0.72
N ILE A 56 2.62 -7.12 -1.12
CA ILE A 56 2.22 -5.95 -1.92
C ILE A 56 1.64 -6.43 -3.25
N GLN A 57 2.24 -7.40 -3.94
CA GLN A 57 1.69 -7.92 -5.19
C GLN A 57 0.32 -8.60 -5.01
N ALA A 58 0.11 -9.33 -3.91
CA ALA A 58 -1.15 -10.02 -3.63
C ALA A 58 -2.26 -9.06 -3.16
N TYR A 59 -1.91 -8.08 -2.32
CA TYR A 59 -2.86 -7.22 -1.62
C TYR A 59 -2.98 -5.82 -2.20
N ALA A 60 -2.06 -5.31 -3.03
CA ALA A 60 -2.19 -4.02 -3.69
C ALA A 60 -3.39 -3.88 -4.65
N PRO A 61 -3.86 -4.90 -5.39
CA PRO A 61 -4.95 -4.68 -6.34
C PRO A 61 -6.29 -4.35 -5.67
N GLU A 62 -6.53 -4.80 -4.44
CA GLU A 62 -7.75 -4.53 -3.69
C GLU A 62 -7.90 -3.07 -3.23
N PRO A 63 -6.93 -2.46 -2.51
CA PRO A 63 -6.96 -1.04 -2.18
C PRO A 63 -6.81 -0.18 -3.43
N GLU A 64 -6.03 -0.57 -4.42
CA GLU A 64 -5.90 0.21 -5.65
C GLU A 64 -7.23 0.32 -6.40
N LYS A 65 -8.02 -0.76 -6.50
CA LYS A 65 -9.39 -0.70 -7.06
C LYS A 65 -10.32 0.21 -6.27
N ARG A 66 -10.18 0.29 -4.95
CA ARG A 66 -10.98 1.17 -4.09
C ARG A 66 -10.53 2.62 -4.12
N VAL A 67 -9.23 2.87 -4.30
CA VAL A 67 -8.64 4.22 -4.32
C VAL A 67 -8.72 4.84 -5.72
N ARG A 68 -8.60 4.05 -6.80
CA ARG A 68 -8.75 4.50 -8.20
C ARG A 68 -9.99 5.36 -8.50
N PRO A 69 -11.20 5.09 -7.98
CA PRO A 69 -12.35 5.98 -8.19
C PRO A 69 -12.29 7.28 -7.37
N HIS A 70 -11.51 7.32 -6.28
CA HIS A 70 -11.32 8.52 -5.46
C HIS A 70 -10.14 9.39 -5.93
N LEU A 71 -9.16 8.77 -6.58
CA LEU A 71 -8.18 9.46 -7.42
C LEU A 71 -8.89 9.84 -8.71
N SER A 72 -9.56 11.00 -8.69
CA SER A 72 -10.12 11.61 -9.90
C SER A 72 -9.15 11.42 -11.06
N ARG A 73 -9.61 10.85 -12.18
CA ARG A 73 -8.81 10.89 -13.41
C ARG A 73 -8.46 12.34 -13.63
N CYS A 74 -7.19 12.69 -13.51
CA CYS A 74 -6.68 13.97 -13.98
C CYS A 74 -6.84 13.97 -15.51
N ASP A 75 -8.07 14.22 -15.97
CA ASP A 75 -8.39 14.51 -17.34
C ASP A 75 -7.79 15.88 -17.65
N GLY A 76 -6.55 15.85 -18.12
CA GLY A 76 -6.14 16.61 -19.30
C GLY A 76 -6.24 18.13 -19.30
N SER A 77 -6.48 18.84 -18.20
CA SER A 77 -6.33 20.29 -18.19
C SER A 77 -5.42 20.77 -17.06
N TRP A 78 -4.12 20.69 -17.29
CA TRP A 78 -3.18 21.56 -16.60
C TRP A 78 -3.47 22.99 -17.06
N ARG A 79 -4.04 23.83 -16.19
CA ARG A 79 -3.93 25.28 -16.34
C ARG A 79 -2.62 25.68 -15.68
N ALA A 80 -1.56 25.81 -16.48
CA ALA A 80 -0.34 26.47 -16.05
C ALA A 80 -0.68 27.97 -15.92
N ASP A 81 -0.84 28.43 -14.68
CA ASP A 81 -0.94 29.86 -14.40
C ASP A 81 0.49 30.43 -14.46
N GLU A 82 0.95 30.74 -15.69
CA GLU A 82 2.16 31.53 -15.89
C GLU A 82 1.90 32.96 -15.39
N THR A 83 2.13 33.19 -14.11
CA THR A 83 2.36 34.53 -13.58
C THR A 83 3.78 34.94 -13.96
N TYR A 84 3.91 35.75 -15.03
CA TYR A 84 5.15 36.47 -15.34
C TYR A 84 5.43 37.49 -14.23
N LEU A 85 6.59 37.39 -13.58
CA LEU A 85 7.17 38.42 -12.73
C LEU A 85 8.12 39.30 -13.55
#